data_AF-A0A969HAX3-F1
#
_entry.id   AF-A0A969HAX3-F1
#
_cell.length_a   1.000
_cell.length_b   1.000
_cell.length_c   1.000
_cell.angle_alpha   90.00
_cell.angle_beta   90.00
_cell.angle_gamma   90.00
#
_symmetry.space_group_name_H-M   'P 1'
#
loop_
_entity.id
_entity.type
_entity.pdbx_description
1 polymer ?
#
loop_
_entity_poly.entity_id
_entity_poly.type
_entity_poly.pdbx_seq_one_letter_code
_entity_poly.pdbx_strand_id
1 'polypeptide(L)' 'MDHYGGQSAPWLMGESPPEAVAQAVLRAIRQDRQELLVTPRPARLGLAIYALWPELGNRFLKWVGVTEVFREVATGQD' A
#
# COMPACT_ATOMS: atom_id res chain seq x y z
N MET A 1 11.49 12.13 -1.47
CA MET A 1 11.14 11.51 -0.17
C MET A 1 9.96 12.31 0.29
N ASP A 2 8.81 11.89 -0.21
CA ASP A 2 7.73 12.82 -0.53
C ASP A 2 6.74 12.82 0.63
N HIS A 3 6.42 14.04 1.08
CA HIS A 3 5.71 14.31 2.32
C HIS A 3 4.21 14.41 2.03
N TYR A 4 3.43 13.44 2.51
CA TYR A 4 1.97 13.59 2.60
C TYR A 4 1.66 14.25 3.94
N GLY A 5 1.16 15.50 3.91
CA GLY A 5 0.74 16.21 5.13
C GLY A 5 1.85 16.54 6.13
N GLY A 6 3.11 16.66 5.67
CA GLY A 6 4.26 16.99 6.52
C GLY A 6 4.95 15.81 7.20
N GLN A 7 4.48 14.58 6.99
CA GLN A 7 5.07 13.37 7.57
C GLN A 7 5.57 12.41 6.47
N SER A 8 6.63 11.65 6.76
CA SER A 8 7.15 10.64 5.84
C SER A 8 6.15 9.49 5.73
N ALA A 9 5.65 9.22 4.53
CA ALA A 9 4.75 8.10 4.30
C ALA A 9 5.43 6.78 4.77
N PRO A 10 4.70 5.87 5.44
CA PRO A 10 5.24 4.58 5.86
C PRO A 10 5.90 3.88 4.70
N TRP A 11 6.95 3.11 4.99
CA TRP A 11 7.70 2.40 3.95
C TRP A 11 6.80 1.54 3.04
N LEU A 12 5.66 1.01 3.53
CA LEU A 12 4.70 0.30 2.67
C LEU A 12 3.80 1.18 1.78
N MET A 13 3.58 2.44 2.17
CA MET A 13 2.81 3.47 1.46
C MET A 13 3.75 4.39 0.69
N GLY A 14 4.76 3.82 0.03
CA GLY A 14 5.57 4.58 -0.91
C GLY A 14 4.73 5.08 -2.10
N GLU A 15 5.35 5.86 -2.97
CA GLU A 15 4.72 6.33 -4.20
C GLU A 15 4.95 5.35 -5.35
N SER A 16 3.93 5.16 -6.20
CA SER A 16 4.09 4.43 -7.46
C SER A 16 4.71 5.37 -8.49
N PRO A 17 5.81 4.97 -9.18
CA PRO A 17 6.36 5.80 -10.24
C PRO A 17 5.35 5.95 -11.38
N PRO A 18 5.29 7.11 -12.05
CA PRO A 18 4.31 7.38 -13.10
C PRO A 18 4.41 6.37 -14.26
N GLU A 19 5.60 5.85 -14.56
CA GLU A 19 5.82 4.82 -15.57
C GLU A 19 5.10 3.51 -15.22
N ALA A 20 5.04 3.14 -13.94
CA ALA A 20 4.33 1.93 -13.51
C ALA A 20 2.81 2.09 -13.69
N VAL A 21 2.28 3.29 -13.45
CA VAL A 21 0.87 3.61 -13.69
C VAL A 21 0.57 3.58 -15.19
N ALA A 22 1.41 4.19 -16.03
CA ALA A 22 1.22 4.20 -17.48
C ALA A 22 1.21 2.78 -18.07
N GLN A 23 2.13 1.91 -17.65
CA GLN A 23 2.17 0.51 -18.06
C GLN A 23 0.93 -0.27 -17.61
N ALA A 24 0.45 -0.01 -16.40
CA ALA A 24 -0.76 -0.62 -15.84
C ALA A 24 -2.01 -0.26 -16.65
N VAL A 25 -2.16 1.00 -17.08
CA VAL A 25 -3.25 1.44 -17.96
C VAL A 25 -3.20 0.72 -19.30
N LEU A 26 -2.03 0.69 -19.95
CA LEU A 26 -1.87 -0.01 -21.24
C LEU A 26 -2.19 -1.50 -21.11
N ARG A 27 -1.80 -2.13 -20.00
CA ARG A 27 -2.11 -3.52 -19.71
C ARG A 27 -3.62 -3.74 -19.52
N ALA A 28 -4.29 -2.85 -18.79
CA ALA A 28 -5.73 -2.96 -18.55
C ALA A 28 -6.51 -2.92 -19.86
N ILE A 29 -6.16 -1.99 -20.77
CA ILE A 29 -6.78 -1.89 -22.10
C ILE A 29 -6.54 -3.16 -22.93
N ARG A 30 -5.29 -3.64 -23.01
CA ARG A 30 -4.95 -4.83 -23.83
C ARG A 30 -5.59 -6.12 -23.32
N GLN A 31 -5.86 -6.21 -22.02
CA GLN A 31 -6.38 -7.42 -21.37
C GLN A 31 -7.87 -7.31 -21.03
N ASP A 32 -8.55 -6.24 -21.48
CA ASP A 32 -9.94 -5.94 -21.17
C ASP A 32 -10.27 -6.07 -19.67
N ARG A 33 -9.40 -5.49 -18.83
CA ARG A 33 -9.55 -5.52 -17.37
C ARG A 33 -10.30 -4.28 -16.91
N GLN A 34 -11.43 -4.48 -16.23
CA GLN A 34 -12.24 -3.40 -15.65
C GLN A 34 -11.51 -2.66 -14.52
N GLU A 35 -10.71 -3.36 -13.71
CA GLU A 35 -9.98 -2.78 -12.60
C GLU A 35 -8.58 -3.40 -12.50
N LEU A 36 -7.57 -2.55 -12.27
CA LEU A 36 -6.19 -2.97 -12.05
C LEU A 36 -5.55 -2.11 -10.96
N LEU A 37 -5.28 -2.73 -9.81
CA LEU A 37 -4.64 -2.06 -8.66
C LEU A 37 -3.13 -1.93 -8.89
N VAL A 38 -2.64 -0.68 -8.82
CA VAL A 38 -1.21 -0.36 -8.90
C VAL A 38 -0.75 0.10 -7.53
N THR A 39 0.16 -0.66 -6.93
CA THR A 39 0.73 -0.35 -5.61
C THR A 39 2.24 -0.52 -5.71
N PRO A 40 3.06 0.38 -5.12
CA PRO A 40 4.50 0.38 -5.33
C PRO A 40 5.21 -0.80 -4.66
N ARG A 41 4.56 -1.42 -3.69
CA ARG A 41 5.01 -2.63 -3.02
C ARG A 41 3.97 -3.73 -3.17
N PRO A 42 4.37 -5.01 -3.10
CA PRO A 42 3.46 -6.14 -3.30
C PRO A 42 2.51 -6.27 -2.10
N ALA A 43 1.50 -5.40 -2.02
CA ALA A 43 0.47 -5.42 -0.98
C ALA A 43 -0.20 -6.80 -0.89
N ARG A 44 -0.34 -7.47 -2.04
CA ARG A 44 -0.82 -8.87 -2.13
C ARG A 44 0.04 -9.85 -1.36
N LEU A 45 1.35 -9.66 -1.29
CA LEU A 45 2.25 -10.52 -0.52
C LEU A 45 2.05 -10.30 0.99
N GLY A 46 1.92 -9.04 1.42
CA GLY A 46 1.56 -8.72 2.81
C GLY A 46 0.24 -9.37 3.23
N LEU A 47 -0.78 -9.28 2.37
CA LEU A 47 -2.09 -9.92 2.59
C LEU A 47 -1.98 -11.45 2.63
N ALA A 48 -1.19 -12.07 1.75
CA ALA A 48 -0.98 -13.50 1.74
C ALA A 48 -0.29 -14.00 3.03
N ILE A 49 0.73 -13.28 3.51
CA ILE A 49 1.41 -13.60 4.77
C ILE A 49 0.44 -13.49 5.95
N TYR A 50 -0.39 -12.44 5.98
CA TYR A 50 -1.42 -12.27 7.01
C TYR A 50 -2.46 -13.40 7.00
N ALA A 51 -2.92 -13.81 5.82
CA ALA A 51 -3.90 -14.89 5.66
C ALA A 51 -3.35 -16.27 6.05
N LEU A 52 -2.06 -16.53 5.79
CA LEU A 52 -1.41 -17.80 6.09
C LEU A 52 -0.95 -17.90 7.55
N TRP A 53 -0.51 -16.79 8.14
CA TRP A 53 -0.01 -16.75 9.51
C TRP A 53 -0.50 -15.49 10.24
N PRO A 54 -1.68 -15.57 10.91
CA PRO A 54 -2.29 -14.42 11.57
C PRO A 54 -1.37 -13.75 12.62
N GLU A 55 -0.63 -14.54 13.40
CA GLU A 55 0.29 -14.01 14.42
C GLU A 55 1.53 -13.34 13.83
N LEU A 56 2.07 -13.85 12.71
CA LEU A 56 3.19 -13.23 12.00
C LEU A 56 2.74 -11.95 11.27
N GLY A 57 1.55 -11.96 10.68
CA GLY A 57 0.95 -10.79 10.04
C GLY A 57 0.77 -9.62 11.01
N ASN A 58 0.35 -9.89 12.25
CA ASN A 58 0.16 -8.85 13.27
C ASN A 58 1.50 -8.23 13.73
N ARG A 59 2.58 -9.02 13.84
CA ARG A 59 3.93 -8.51 14.11
C ARG A 59 4.51 -7.74 12.91
N PHE A 60 4.25 -8.20 11.70
CA PHE A 60 4.68 -7.54 10.47
C PHE A 60 3.99 -6.18 10.27
N LEU A 61 2.68 -6.08 10.50
CA LEU A 61 1.93 -4.82 10.42
C LEU A 61 2.45 -3.75 11.40
N LYS A 62 2.77 -4.15 12.64
CA LYS A 62 3.38 -3.26 13.64
C LYS A 62 4.78 -2.80 13.21
N TRP A 63 5.58 -3.68 12.63
CA TRP A 63 6.94 -3.36 12.19
C TRP A 63 6.98 -2.41 10.99
N VAL A 64 5.96 -2.48 10.13
CA VAL A 64 5.88 -1.70 8.88
C VAL A 64 5.27 -0.30 9.11
N GLY A 65 4.82 0.03 10.33
CA GLY A 65 4.28 1.36 10.68
C GLY A 65 2.87 1.62 10.12
N VAL A 66 2.18 0.58 9.64
CA VAL A 66 0.80 0.69 9.12
C VAL A 66 -0.16 1.09 10.25
N THR A 67 0.01 0.50 11.43
CA THR A 67 -0.86 0.78 12.59
C THR A 67 -0.75 2.20 13.14
N GLU A 68 0.43 2.84 13.07
CA GLU A 68 0.59 4.24 13.49
C GLU A 68 -0.22 5.17 12.59
N VAL A 69 -0.11 5.02 11.26
CA VAL A 69 -0.80 5.89 10.30
C VAL A 69 -2.32 5.71 10.33
N PHE A 70 -2.81 4.47 10.42
CA PHE A 70 -4.26 4.24 10.54
C PHE A 70 -4.82 4.75 11.87
N ARG A 71 -4.04 4.70 12.97
CA ARG A 71 -4.44 5.26 14.26
C ARG A 71 -4.50 6.78 14.21
N GLU A 72 -3.53 7.43 13.57
CA GLU A 72 -3.46 8.89 13.51
C GLU A 72 -4.55 9.50 12.61
N VAL A 73 -4.87 8.86 11.48
CA VAL A 73 -6.03 9.25 10.65
C VAL A 73 -7.34 9.10 11.42
N ALA A 74 -7.47 8.08 12.26
CA ALA A 74 -8.66 7.87 13.09
C ALA A 74 -8.79 8.91 14.23
N THR A 75 -7.68 9.51 14.68
CA THR A 75 -7.67 10.54 15.73
C THR A 75 -7.61 11.97 15.20
N GLY A 76 -7.30 12.18 13.92
CA GLY A 76 -7.17 13.50 13.29
C GLY A 76 -8.39 13.95 12.47
N GLN A 77 -9.48 13.16 12.43
CA GLN A 77 -10.77 13.60 11.91
C GLN A 77 -11.63 14.18 13.05
N ASP A 78 -11.31 15.40 13.49
CA ASP A 78 -12.21 16.31 14.23
C ASP A 78 -12.12 17.70 13.60
#